data_AF-A0A2E8J4M4-F1
#
_entry.id   AF-A0A2E8J4M4-F1
#
_cell.length_a   1.000
_cell.length_b   1.000
_cell.length_c   1.000
_cell.angle_alpha   90.00
_cell.angle_beta   90.00
_cell.angle_gamma   90.00
#
_symmetry.space_group_name_H-M   'P 1'
#
loop_
_entity.id
_entity.type
_entity.pdbx_description
1 polymer ?
#
loop_
_entity_poly.entity_id
_entity_poly.type
_entity_poly.pdbx_seq_one_letter_code
_entity_poly.pdbx_strand_id
1 'polypeptide(L)' 'MPNHTEKSLLPLAGMMVGLLVGLVLGVAAIFYLEINSLLDQVCLVGISLLSFQLFGSTLGSAIGKG' A
#
# COMPACT_ATOMS: atom_id res chain seq x y z
N MET A 1 28.88 13.49 -8.56
CA MET A 1 27.68 13.07 -9.31
C MET A 1 26.73 12.40 -8.33
N PRO A 2 25.69 13.09 -7.82
CA PRO A 2 24.78 12.50 -6.84
C PRO A 2 23.95 11.37 -7.48
N ASN A 3 23.91 10.25 -6.77
CA ASN A 3 23.38 8.95 -7.16
C ASN A 3 21.94 9.00 -7.69
N HIS A 4 21.74 8.61 -8.94
CA HIS A 4 20.42 8.39 -9.54
C HIS A 4 19.67 7.20 -8.90
N THR A 5 20.36 6.37 -8.12
CA THR A 5 19.85 5.15 -7.47
C THR A 5 18.99 5.43 -6.23
N GLU A 6 19.27 6.52 -5.49
CA GLU A 6 18.56 6.83 -4.23
C GLU A 6 17.11 7.30 -4.48
N LYS A 7 16.87 8.00 -5.59
CA LYS A 7 15.53 8.50 -5.96
C LYS A 7 14.56 7.40 -6.39
N SER A 8 15.07 6.23 -6.79
CA SER A 8 14.24 5.08 -7.19
C SER A 8 13.83 4.21 -5.99
N LEU A 9 14.63 4.24 -4.92
CA LEU A 9 14.35 3.49 -3.70
C LEU A 9 13.19 4.07 -2.88
N LEU A 10 13.00 5.39 -2.88
CA LEU A 10 11.91 6.05 -2.16
C LEU A 10 10.49 5.61 -2.62
N PRO A 11 10.15 5.65 -3.92
CA PRO A 11 8.85 5.16 -4.37
C PRO A 11 8.67 3.66 -4.15
N LEU A 12 9.75 2.87 -4.22
CA LEU A 12 9.72 1.44 -3.91
C LEU A 12 9.45 1.18 -2.42
N ALA A 13 10.11 1.93 -1.53
CA ALA A 13 9.87 1.89 -0.09
C ALA A 13 8.44 2.34 0.24
N GLY A 14 7.94 3.38 -0.43
CA GLY A 14 6.55 3.84 -0.32
C GLY A 14 5.55 2.75 -0.72
N MET A 15 5.79 2.03 -1.83
CA MET A 15 4.98 0.87 -2.21
C MET A 15 4.97 -0.24 -1.15
N MET A 16 6.15 -0.60 -0.63
CA MET A 16 6.29 -1.65 0.40
C MET A 16 5.53 -1.30 1.69
N VAL A 17 5.64 -0.04 2.14
CA VAL A 17 4.90 0.45 3.31
C VAL A 17 3.40 0.47 3.03
N GLY A 18 2.99 0.96 1.86
CA GLY A 18 1.58 0.95 1.44
C GLY A 18 0.98 -0.45 1.38
N LEU A 19 1.77 -1.45 0.95
CA LEU A 19 1.36 -2.86 0.92
C LEU A 19 1.15 -3.40 2.33
N LEU A 20 2.10 -3.16 3.24
CA LEU A 20 2.01 -3.58 4.64
C LEU A 20 0.79 -2.95 5.34
N VAL A 21 0.60 -1.65 5.17
CA VAL A 21 -0.52 -0.90 5.77
C VAL A 21 -1.87 -1.35 5.18
N GLY A 22 -1.94 -1.51 3.86
CA GLY A 22 -3.12 -2.02 3.17
C GLY A 22 -3.50 -3.41 3.65
N LEU A 23 -2.54 -4.32 3.81
CA LEU A 23 -2.79 -5.67 4.31
C LEU A 23 -3.41 -5.64 5.72
N VAL A 24 -2.80 -4.89 6.64
CA VAL A 24 -3.26 -4.82 8.03
C VAL A 24 -4.66 -4.22 8.12
N LEU A 25 -4.92 -3.14 7.36
CA LEU A 25 -6.25 -2.50 7.33
C LEU A 25 -7.30 -3.39 6.66
N GLY A 26 -6.97 -4.06 5.55
CA GLY A 26 -7.87 -4.98 4.86
C GLY A 26 -8.27 -6.16 5.75
N VAL A 27 -7.31 -6.74 6.46
CA VAL A 27 -7.58 -7.82 7.42
C VAL A 27 -8.41 -7.31 8.60
N ALA A 28 -8.07 -6.14 9.17
CA ALA A 28 -8.85 -5.54 10.25
C ALA A 28 -10.31 -5.25 9.83
N ALA A 29 -10.52 -4.80 8.60
CA ALA A 29 -11.86 -4.55 8.04
C ALA A 29 -12.69 -5.83 7.92
N ILE A 30 -12.08 -6.97 7.55
CA ILE A 30 -12.76 -8.27 7.53
C ILE A 30 -13.28 -8.63 8.93
N PHE A 31 -12.42 -8.49 9.95
CA PHE A 31 -12.82 -8.78 11.34
C PHE A 31 -13.90 -7.82 11.85
N TYR A 32 -13.86 -6.56 11.45
CA TYR A 32 -14.83 -5.55 11.87
C TYR A 32 -16.20 -5.71 11.20
N LEU A 33 -16.24 -6.12 9.94
CA LEU A 33 -17.48 -6.28 9.15
C LEU A 33 -18.09 -7.69 9.25
N GLU A 34 -17.46 -8.61 9.99
CA GLU A 34 -17.87 -10.04 10.12
C GLU A 34 -18.18 -10.71 8.76
N ILE A 35 -17.36 -10.39 7.75
CA ILE A 35 -17.59 -10.87 6.39
C ILE A 35 -17.29 -12.36 6.35
N ASN A 36 -18.34 -13.17 6.16
CA ASN A 36 -18.23 -14.63 6.03
C ASN A 36 -17.99 -15.11 4.59
N SER A 37 -18.14 -14.23 3.59
CA SER A 37 -17.93 -14.58 2.19
C SER A 37 -16.45 -14.44 1.81
N LEU A 38 -15.82 -15.54 1.40
CA LEU A 38 -14.42 -15.55 0.95
C LEU A 38 -14.16 -14.60 -0.23
N LEU A 39 -15.11 -14.46 -1.15
CA LEU A 39 -14.97 -13.57 -2.30
C LEU A 39 -14.94 -12.10 -1.87
N ASP A 40 -15.76 -11.75 -0.89
CA ASP A 40 -15.86 -10.39 -0.37
C ASP A 40 -14.63 -10.03 0.47
N GLN A 41 -14.14 -10.98 1.27
CA GLN A 41 -12.87 -10.84 1.99
C GLN A 41 -11.69 -10.55 1.04
N VAL A 42 -11.55 -11.33 -0.03
CA VAL A 42 -10.46 -11.15 -1.01
C VAL A 42 -10.61 -9.83 -1.76
N CYS A 43 -11.83 -9.43 -2.14
CA CYS A 43 -12.07 -8.13 -2.75
C CYS A 43 -11.66 -6.97 -1.83
N LEU A 44 -12.08 -7.02 -0.57
CA LEU A 44 -11.85 -5.93 0.38
C LEU A 44 -10.35 -5.79 0.69
N VAL A 45 -9.67 -6.91 0.92
CA VAL A 45 -8.20 -6.92 1.09
C VAL A 45 -7.51 -6.44 -0.19
N GLY A 46 -7.90 -6.94 -1.36
CA GLY A 46 -7.31 -6.58 -2.64
C GLY A 46 -7.45 -5.09 -2.97
N ILE A 47 -8.64 -4.52 -2.76
CA ILE A 47 -8.89 -3.09 -2.95
C ILE A 47 -8.04 -2.28 -1.98
N SER A 48 -8.00 -2.64 -0.70
CA SER A 48 -7.19 -1.92 0.29
C SER A 48 -5.69 -1.96 -0.06
N LEU A 49 -5.17 -3.11 -0.48
CA LEU A 49 -3.78 -3.29 -0.89
C LEU A 49 -3.44 -2.39 -2.07
N LEU A 50 -4.24 -2.42 -3.14
CA LEU A 50 -4.03 -1.60 -4.34
C LEU A 50 -4.11 -0.10 -4.00
N SER A 51 -5.08 0.29 -3.18
CA SER A 51 -5.29 1.69 -2.78
C SER A 51 -4.09 2.24 -2.00
N PHE A 52 -3.66 1.54 -0.96
CA PHE A 52 -2.57 1.99 -0.11
C PHE A 52 -1.20 1.84 -0.78
N GLN A 53 -1.03 0.87 -1.68
CA GLN A 53 0.18 0.73 -2.48
C GLN A 53 0.35 1.88 -3.48
N LEU A 54 -0.72 2.25 -4.19
CA LEU A 54 -0.71 3.44 -5.06
C LEU A 54 -0.49 4.72 -4.25
N PHE A 55 -1.14 4.85 -3.09
CA PHE A 55 -0.95 5.98 -2.20
C PHE A 55 0.50 6.08 -1.71
N GLY A 56 1.07 4.98 -1.21
CA GLY A 56 2.46 4.93 -0.74
C GLY A 56 3.46 5.23 -1.85
N SER A 57 3.23 4.72 -3.07
CA SER A 57 4.06 5.04 -4.23
C SER A 57 4.02 6.53 -4.60
N THR A 58 2.83 7.15 -4.51
CA THR A 58 2.62 8.57 -4.80
C THR A 58 3.30 9.44 -3.74
N LEU A 59 3.16 9.07 -2.47
CA LEU A 59 3.75 9.80 -1.35
C LEU A 59 5.28 9.69 -1.35
N GLY A 60 5.83 8.50 -1.63
CA GLY A 60 7.26 8.30 -1.82
C GLY A 60 7.82 9.09 -3.02
N SER A 61 7.06 9.18 -4.10
CA SER A 61 7.41 9.99 -5.28
C SER A 61 7.35 11.50 -4.99
N ALA A 62 6.37 11.96 -4.21
CA ALA A 62 6.25 13.36 -3.80
C ALA A 62 7.41 13.78 -2.88
N ILE A 63 7.79 12.93 -1.91
CA ILE A 63 8.92 13.19 -1.01
C ILE A 63 10.25 13.16 -1.78
N GLY A 64 10.43 12.25 -2.73
CA GLY A 64 11.67 12.16 -3.53
C GLY A 64 11.89 13.30 -4.54
N LYS A 65 10.85 14.11 -4.80
CA LYS A 65 10.91 15.31 -5.64
C LYS A 65 10.97 16.62 -4.85
N GLY A 66 10.65 16.59 -3.55
CA GLY A 66 10.71 17.74 -2.64
C GLY A 66 12.12 18.07 -2.17
#